data_AF-A0AAU6C649-F1
#
_entry.id   AF-A0AAU6C649-F1
#
_cell.length_a   1.000
_cell.length_b   1.000
_cell.length_c   1.000
_cell.angle_alpha   90.00
_cell.angle_beta   90.00
_cell.angle_gamma   90.00
#
_symmetry.space_group_name_H-M   'P 1'
#
loop_
_entity.id
_entity.type
_entity.pdbx_description
1 polymer ?
#
loop_
_entity_poly.entity_id
_entity_poly.type
_entity_poly.pdbx_seq_one_letter_code
_entity_poly.pdbx_strand_id
1 'polypeptide(L)'
;MSDTEVEVRQRIRELLVDLFRDGTFVNRVSDTVSLREAGVPSTALVSLLVAMEDAFGFEWDDDVQPEVLRSIDSLAGHVVALRN
;
A
#
# COMPACT_ATOMS: atom_id res chain seq x y z
N MET A 1 5.78 -16.84 -1.14
CA MET A 1 5.88 -15.60 -0.36
C MET A 1 7.33 -15.45 0.04
N SER A 2 8.03 -14.49 -0.55
CA SER A 2 9.41 -14.17 -0.15
C SER A 2 9.38 -13.34 1.13
N ASP A 3 10.44 -13.40 1.94
CA ASP A 3 10.55 -12.58 3.15
C ASP A 3 10.40 -11.09 2.83
N THR A 4 10.89 -10.66 1.67
CA THR A 4 10.74 -9.29 1.14
C THR A 4 9.29 -8.85 0.97
N GLU A 5 8.40 -9.72 0.47
CA GLU A 5 6.99 -9.39 0.25
C GLU A 5 6.25 -9.20 1.59
N VAL A 6 6.62 -9.97 2.62
CA VAL A 6 6.09 -9.81 3.97
C VAL A 6 6.54 -8.48 4.57
N GLU A 7 7.81 -8.13 4.45
CA GLU A 7 8.37 -6.85 4.93
C GLU A 7 7.71 -5.65 4.26
N VAL A 8 7.52 -5.70 2.94
CA VAL A 8 6.86 -4.63 2.18
C VAL A 8 5.41 -4.45 2.64
N ARG A 9 4.64 -5.54 2.83
CA ARG A 9 3.27 -5.43 3.35
C ARG A 9 3.21 -4.84 4.76
N GLN A 10 4.13 -5.23 5.64
CA GLN A 10 4.22 -4.64 6.98
C GLN A 10 4.53 -3.14 6.89
N ARG A 11 5.45 -2.75 6.01
CA ARG A 11 5.78 -1.33 5.83
C ARG A 11 4.61 -0.52 5.29
N ILE A 12 3.85 -1.05 4.32
CA ILE A 12 2.63 -0.40 3.81
C ILE A 12 1.59 -0.25 4.93
N ARG A 13 1.46 -1.25 5.81
CA ARG A 13 0.57 -1.16 6.98
C ARG A 13 1.00 -0.06 7.94
N GLU A 14 2.29 0.09 8.24
CA GLU A 14 2.80 1.19 9.06
C GLU A 14 2.45 2.56 8.46
N LEU A 15 2.63 2.75 7.15
CA LEU A 15 2.25 3.99 6.46
C LEU A 15 0.75 4.27 6.58
N LEU A 16 -0.10 3.25 6.46
CA LEU A 16 -1.53 3.38 6.70
C LEU A 16 -1.82 3.80 8.15
N VAL A 17 -1.13 3.23 9.15
CA VAL A 17 -1.33 3.62 10.56
C VAL A 17 -0.97 5.09 10.76
N ASP A 18 0.13 5.55 10.17
CA ASP A 18 0.59 6.95 10.26
C ASP A 18 -0.41 7.92 9.62
N LEU A 19 -1.00 7.54 8.48
CA LEU A 19 -1.97 8.35 7.76
C LEU A 19 -3.31 8.47 8.48
N PHE A 20 -3.85 7.36 8.98
CA PHE A 20 -5.15 7.34 9.65
C PHE A 20 -5.07 7.75 11.12
N ARG A 21 -3.88 7.70 11.73
CA ARG A 21 -3.66 7.81 13.17
C ARG A 21 -4.56 6.86 13.98
N ASP A 22 -5.00 5.78 13.36
CA ASP A 22 -5.88 4.75 13.92
C ASP A 22 -5.38 3.36 13.50
N GLY A 23 -4.55 2.77 14.38
CA GLY A 23 -4.05 1.41 14.19
C GLY A 23 -5.13 0.33 14.24
N THR A 24 -6.31 0.62 14.82
CA THR A 24 -7.41 -0.33 14.95
C THR A 24 -8.15 -0.52 13.62
N PHE A 25 -8.25 0.53 12.82
CA PHE A 25 -8.78 0.43 11.45
C PHE A 25 -7.84 -0.40 10.58
N VAL A 26 -6.55 -0.05 10.55
CA VAL A 26 -5.56 -0.70 9.67
C VAL A 26 -5.39 -2.18 9.97
N ASN A 27 -5.40 -2.57 11.25
CA ASN A 27 -5.32 -3.99 11.63
C ASN A 27 -6.50 -4.83 11.15
N ARG A 28 -7.65 -4.21 10.83
CA ARG A 28 -8.83 -4.88 10.29
C ARG A 28 -8.87 -4.92 8.76
N VAL A 29 -8.02 -4.16 8.08
CA VAL A 29 -7.90 -4.18 6.62
C VAL A 29 -7.24 -5.49 6.20
N SER A 30 -7.93 -6.26 5.35
CA SER A 30 -7.37 -7.46 4.73
C SER A 30 -6.40 -7.08 3.62
N ASP A 31 -5.29 -7.81 3.50
CA ASP A 31 -4.28 -7.53 2.48
C ASP A 31 -4.82 -7.72 1.05
N THR A 32 -5.78 -8.61 0.88
CA THR A 32 -6.37 -9.00 -0.41
C THR A 32 -7.62 -8.22 -0.81
N VAL A 33 -8.22 -7.49 0.13
CA VAL A 33 -9.46 -6.74 -0.12
C VAL A 33 -9.13 -5.39 -0.72
N SER A 34 -10.05 -4.84 -1.53
CA SER A 34 -9.89 -3.50 -2.06
C SER A 34 -9.79 -2.49 -0.94
N LEU A 35 -8.78 -1.62 -0.97
CA LEU A 35 -8.61 -0.53 0.00
C LEU A 35 -9.88 0.34 0.06
N ARG A 36 -10.52 0.58 -1.09
CA ARG A 36 -11.78 1.33 -1.16
C ARG A 36 -12.94 0.60 -0.47
N GLU A 37 -13.05 -0.72 -0.67
CA GLU A 37 -14.07 -1.55 -0.01
C GLU A 37 -13.81 -1.66 1.50
N ALA A 38 -12.54 -1.61 1.90
CA ALA A 38 -12.13 -1.55 3.29
C ALA A 38 -12.41 -0.19 3.97
N GLY A 39 -12.86 0.82 3.20
CA GLY A 39 -13.21 2.14 3.71
C GLY A 39 -12.08 3.17 3.65
N VAL A 40 -10.99 2.90 2.92
CA VAL A 40 -9.93 3.89 2.66
C VAL A 40 -10.48 4.93 1.68
N PRO A 41 -10.62 6.21 2.08
CA PRO A 41 -11.06 7.26 1.17
C PRO A 41 -10.00 7.53 0.10
N SER A 42 -10.44 7.99 -1.07
CA SER A 42 -9.55 8.27 -2.21
C SER A 42 -8.42 9.25 -1.87
N THR A 43 -8.67 10.22 -0.99
CA THR A 43 -7.63 11.16 -0.53
C THR A 43 -6.55 10.48 0.29
N ALA A 44 -6.93 9.55 1.19
CA ALA A 44 -5.97 8.77 1.96
C ALA A 44 -5.21 7.78 1.07
N LEU A 45 -5.84 7.24 0.02
CA LEU A 45 -5.15 6.42 -0.98
C LEU A 45 -4.06 7.24 -1.68
N VAL A 46 -4.37 8.45 -2.18
CA VAL A 46 -3.36 9.33 -2.80
C VAL A 46 -2.23 9.66 -1.82
N SER A 47 -2.55 9.98 -0.56
CA SER A 47 -1.53 10.22 0.46
C SER A 47 -0.67 8.99 0.75
N LEU A 48 -1.23 7.78 0.68
CA LEU A 48 -0.47 6.53 0.79
C LEU A 48 0.48 6.37 -0.39
N LEU A 49 0.03 6.64 -1.62
CA LEU A 49 0.88 6.53 -2.80
C LEU A 49 2.11 7.42 -2.69
N VAL A 50 1.94 8.69 -2.31
CA VAL A 50 3.04 9.63 -2.07
C VAL A 50 3.95 9.14 -0.93
N ALA A 51 3.37 8.68 0.18
CA ALA A 51 4.17 8.15 1.29
C ALA A 51 4.97 6.89 0.91
N MET A 52 4.47 6.09 -0.04
CA MET A 52 5.18 4.93 -0.56
C MET A 52 6.37 5.33 -1.45
N GLU A 53 6.22 6.36 -2.28
CA GLU A 53 7.33 6.91 -3.08
C GLU A 53 8.50 7.29 -2.17
N ASP A 54 8.21 8.07 -1.12
CA ASP A 54 9.20 8.48 -0.11
C ASP A 54 9.78 7.27 0.66
N ALA A 55 8.94 6.33 1.07
CA ALA A 55 9.35 5.21 1.91
C ALA A 55 10.19 4.15 1.18
N PHE A 56 9.93 3.95 -0.11
CA PHE A 56 10.56 2.91 -0.91
C PHE A 56 11.55 3.45 -1.94
N GLY A 57 11.58 4.77 -2.15
CA GLY A 57 12.53 5.46 -3.02
C GLY A 57 12.24 5.28 -4.51
N PHE A 58 10.97 5.34 -4.90
CA PHE A 58 10.53 5.25 -6.31
C PHE A 58 9.49 6.32 -6.61
N GLU A 59 9.14 6.49 -7.89
CA GLU A 59 8.06 7.36 -8.35
C GLU A 59 7.00 6.52 -9.07
N TRP A 60 5.72 6.80 -8.88
CA TRP A 60 4.66 6.13 -9.62
C TRP A 60 4.66 6.56 -11.09
N ASP A 61 4.47 5.59 -11.99
CA ASP A 61 4.24 5.86 -13.40
C ASP A 61 2.82 6.42 -13.59
N ASP A 62 2.66 7.41 -14.47
CA ASP A 62 1.36 7.96 -14.87
C ASP A 62 0.46 6.86 -15.49
N ASP A 63 1.07 5.82 -16.07
CA ASP A 63 0.39 4.66 -16.67
C ASP A 63 0.11 3.50 -15.69
N VAL A 64 0.27 3.71 -14.37
CA VAL A 64 0.04 2.65 -13.39
C VAL A 64 -1.40 2.12 -13.45
N GLN A 65 -1.52 0.79 -13.58
CA GLN A 65 -2.82 0.15 -13.71
C GLN A 65 -3.59 0.24 -12.39
N PRO A 66 -4.90 0.58 -12.40
CA PRO A 66 -5.73 0.68 -11.18
C PRO A 66 -5.73 -0.60 -10.33
N GLU A 67 -5.52 -1.76 -10.96
CA GLU A 67 -5.42 -3.07 -10.33
C GLU A 67 -4.23 -3.15 -9.36
N VAL A 68 -3.12 -2.47 -9.66
CA VAL A 68 -1.94 -2.40 -8.79
C VAL A 68 -2.24 -1.64 -7.51
N LEU A 69 -3.10 -0.63 -7.59
CA LEU A 69 -3.46 0.25 -6.47
C LEU A 69 -4.67 -0.27 -5.67
N ARG A 70 -5.17 -1.48 -5.99
CA ARG A 70 -6.42 -1.99 -5.47
C ARG A 70 -6.30 -2.47 -4.03
N SER A 71 -5.24 -3.18 -3.69
CA SER A 71 -5.07 -3.84 -2.39
C SER A 71 -3.63 -3.72 -1.87
N ILE A 72 -3.43 -4.01 -0.58
CA ILE A 72 -2.08 -4.01 0.03
C ILE A 72 -1.19 -5.06 -0.65
N ASP A 73 -1.78 -6.21 -1.02
CA ASP A 73 -1.08 -7.29 -1.71
C ASP A 73 -0.59 -6.84 -3.10
N SER A 74 -1.45 -6.17 -3.88
CA SER A 74 -1.08 -5.63 -5.20
C SER A 74 -0.01 -4.55 -5.12
N LEU A 75 -0.11 -3.66 -4.13
CA LEU A 75 0.91 -2.64 -3.86
C LEU A 75 2.27 -3.26 -3.49
N ALA A 76 2.25 -4.28 -2.62
CA ALA A 76 3.46 -4.98 -2.23
C ALA A 76 4.11 -5.72 -3.40
N GLY A 77 3.30 -6.39 -4.23
CA GLY A 77 3.76 -7.05 -5.44
C GLY A 77 4.45 -6.09 -6.40
N HIS A 78 3.94 -4.88 -6.55
CA HIS A 78 4.58 -3.85 -7.39
C HIS A 78 5.94 -3.41 -6.85
N VAL A 79 6.03 -3.10 -5.56
CA VAL A 79 7.31 -2.70 -4.93
C VAL A 79 8.35 -3.82 -5.01
N VAL A 80 7.93 -5.09 -4.83
CA VAL A 80 8.82 -6.25 -5.00
C VAL A 80 9.27 -6.37 -6.45
N ALA A 81 8.39 -6.14 -7.43
CA ALA A 81 8.74 -6.17 -8.85
C ALA A 81 9.75 -5.08 -9.25
N LEU A 82 9.69 -3.88 -8.63
CA LEU A 82 10.66 -2.81 -8.85
C LEU A 82 12.07 -3.11 -8.30
N ARG A 83 12.18 -4.03 -7.34
CA ARG A 83 13.43 -4.39 -6.65
C ARG A 83 14.14 -5.60 -7.25
N ASN A 84 13.53 -6.28 -8.22
CA ASN A 84 14.11 -7.39 -8.98
C ASN A 84 14.64 -6.92 -10.32
#